data_AF-A0A1J4RNZ5-F1
#
_entry.id   AF-A0A1J4RNZ5-F1
#
_cell.length_a   1.000
_cell.length_b   1.000
_cell.length_c   1.000
_cell.angle_alpha   90.00
_cell.angle_beta   90.00
_cell.angle_gamma   90.00
#
_symmetry.space_group_name_H-M   'P 1'
#
loop_
_entity.id
_entity.type
_entity.pdbx_description
1 polymer ?
#
loop_
_entity_poly.entity_id
_entity_poly.type
_entity_poly.pdbx_seq_one_letter_code
_entity_poly.pdbx_strand_id
1 'polypeptide(L)'
;MRLSIWRIIILERATVFYTILAVYFIPNPHDNKTMQLQNNYIKDIRKSQNLTQSELADRVGTTQETIQRLENGKRRLTYDWIKKIADALAVHPSEITEGPVSAIPRNNAEKHILEAYRELSEQEQKIFGTMLRSFSTEKE
;
A
#
# COMPACT_ATOMS: atom_id res chain seq x y z
N MET A 1 -44.54 -55.88 10.12
CA MET A 1 -44.12 -54.68 10.90
C MET A 1 -42.70 -54.34 10.47
N ARG A 2 -42.55 -53.37 9.55
CA ARG A 2 -41.30 -53.06 8.83
C ARG A 2 -40.28 -52.44 9.78
N LEU A 3 -39.10 -53.06 9.86
CA LEU A 3 -37.90 -52.56 10.52
C LEU A 3 -37.45 -51.26 9.83
N SER A 4 -37.91 -50.14 10.36
CA SER A 4 -37.68 -48.78 9.88
C SER A 4 -36.27 -48.33 10.22
N ILE A 5 -35.40 -48.24 9.22
CA ILE A 5 -34.58 -47.08 8.79
C ILE A 5 -33.69 -46.37 9.83
N TRP A 6 -33.76 -46.68 11.12
CA TRP A 6 -33.06 -46.03 12.23
C TRP A 6 -31.61 -46.52 12.44
N ARG A 7 -31.05 -47.33 11.52
CA ARG A 7 -29.64 -47.76 11.54
C ARG A 7 -28.74 -47.03 10.52
N ILE A 8 -29.24 -45.98 9.85
CA ILE A 8 -28.49 -45.19 8.85
C ILE A 8 -28.38 -43.69 9.23
N ILE A 9 -28.65 -43.33 10.49
CA ILE A 9 -28.38 -41.98 11.02
C ILE A 9 -27.18 -42.02 12.00
N ILE A 10 -26.11 -42.72 11.60
CA ILE A 10 -24.77 -42.64 12.22
C ILE A 10 -23.80 -42.01 11.19
N LEU A 11 -24.29 -40.96 10.51
CA LEU A 11 -23.51 -40.07 9.64
C LEU A 11 -23.69 -38.61 10.04
N GLU A 12 -24.24 -38.33 11.23
CA GLU A 12 -24.24 -36.99 11.84
C GLU A 12 -23.11 -36.77 12.86
N ARG A 13 -22.17 -37.73 13.01
CA ARG A 13 -20.98 -37.54 13.87
C ARG A 13 -19.80 -36.90 13.15
N ALA A 14 -19.87 -36.69 11.84
CA ALA A 14 -18.88 -35.88 11.11
C ALA A 14 -19.11 -34.37 11.34
N THR A 15 -20.37 -33.95 11.51
CA THR A 15 -20.73 -32.54 11.70
C THR A 15 -20.29 -32.01 13.05
N VAL A 16 -20.45 -32.79 14.12
CA VAL A 16 -20.01 -32.37 15.46
C VAL A 16 -18.49 -32.33 15.57
N PHE A 17 -17.78 -33.26 14.92
CA PHE A 17 -16.31 -33.21 14.81
C PHE A 17 -15.85 -31.99 14.02
N TYR A 18 -16.54 -31.62 12.93
CA TYR A 18 -16.25 -30.41 12.15
C TYR A 18 -16.52 -29.13 12.95
N THR A 19 -17.59 -29.08 13.77
CA THR A 19 -17.84 -27.93 14.65
C THR A 19 -16.80 -27.79 15.76
N ILE A 20 -16.33 -28.90 16.34
CA ILE A 20 -15.30 -28.85 17.40
C ILE A 20 -13.94 -28.50 16.79
N LEU A 21 -13.57 -29.03 15.61
CA LEU A 21 -12.35 -28.63 14.90
C LEU A 21 -12.41 -27.17 14.41
N ALA A 22 -13.56 -26.67 13.98
CA ALA A 22 -13.72 -25.27 13.58
C ALA A 22 -13.54 -24.33 14.78
N VAL A 23 -14.05 -24.65 15.98
CA VAL A 23 -13.89 -23.78 17.16
C VAL A 23 -12.43 -23.72 17.65
N TYR A 24 -11.64 -24.78 17.47
CA TYR A 24 -10.22 -24.81 17.87
C TYR A 24 -9.22 -24.50 16.74
N PHE A 25 -9.68 -24.33 15.49
CA PHE A 25 -8.86 -23.97 14.32
C PHE A 25 -9.53 -22.89 13.45
N ILE A 26 -10.24 -21.95 14.07
CA ILE A 26 -10.42 -20.62 13.47
C ILE A 26 -9.17 -19.82 13.85
N PRO A 27 -8.31 -19.43 12.90
CA PRO A 27 -7.25 -18.47 13.19
C PRO A 27 -7.90 -17.20 13.77
N ASN A 28 -7.42 -16.81 14.95
CA ASN A 28 -7.89 -15.65 15.69
C ASN A 28 -7.80 -14.40 14.78
N PRO A 29 -8.91 -13.69 14.50
CA PRO A 29 -8.89 -12.52 13.63
C PRO A 29 -8.11 -11.32 14.21
N HIS A 30 -7.62 -11.42 15.45
CA HIS A 30 -6.72 -10.44 16.05
C HIS A 30 -5.25 -10.89 16.12
N ASP A 31 -4.91 -12.10 15.68
CA ASP A 31 -3.52 -12.49 15.42
C ASP A 31 -3.13 -12.13 13.98
N ASN A 32 -3.02 -10.82 13.71
CA ASN A 32 -2.38 -10.31 12.50
C ASN A 32 -0.84 -10.39 12.60
N LYS A 33 -0.32 -11.59 12.88
CA LYS A 33 1.03 -11.98 12.42
C LYS A 33 1.04 -12.31 10.92
N THR A 34 -0.03 -11.98 10.20
CA THR A 34 0.02 -11.74 8.75
C THR A 34 0.63 -10.36 8.53
N MET A 35 1.90 -10.39 8.16
CA MET A 35 2.75 -9.29 7.71
C MET A 35 2.05 -8.48 6.61
N GLN A 36 1.13 -7.58 6.98
CA GLN A 36 0.84 -6.40 6.19
C GLN A 36 2.09 -5.54 6.32
N LEU A 37 3.06 -5.77 5.42
CA LEU A 37 3.93 -4.69 5.00
C LEU A 37 3.00 -3.59 4.53
N GLN A 38 2.67 -2.66 5.42
CA GLN A 38 2.17 -1.36 5.02
C GLN A 38 3.28 -0.85 4.10
N ASN A 39 3.02 -0.85 2.79
CA ASN A 39 3.99 -0.42 1.80
C ASN A 39 4.62 0.90 2.28
N ASN A 40 5.94 0.90 2.41
CA ASN A 40 6.68 1.97 3.08
C ASN A 40 7.95 2.25 2.28
N TYR A 41 7.96 3.41 1.63
CA TYR A 41 9.03 3.81 0.72
C TYR A 41 9.92 4.92 1.31
N ILE A 42 9.78 5.22 2.60
CA ILE A 42 10.57 6.25 3.29
C ILE A 42 12.07 6.01 3.06
N LYS A 43 12.51 4.77 3.25
CA LYS A 43 13.91 4.39 3.13
C LYS A 43 14.44 4.57 1.71
N ASP A 44 13.64 4.23 0.71
CA ASP A 44 14.03 4.29 -0.69
C ASP A 44 14.11 5.73 -1.18
N ILE A 45 13.11 6.54 -0.84
CA ILE A 45 13.08 7.98 -1.16
C ILE A 45 14.22 8.72 -0.44
N ARG A 46 14.45 8.42 0.85
CA ARG A 46 15.57 9.02 1.59
C ARG A 46 16.90 8.70 0.92
N LYS A 47 17.11 7.44 0.52
CA LYS A 47 18.34 7.02 -0.15
C LYS A 47 18.51 7.63 -1.53
N SER A 48 17.44 7.80 -2.31
CA SER A 48 17.52 8.47 -3.62
C SER A 48 17.94 9.93 -3.50
N GLN A 49 17.66 10.57 -2.36
CA GLN A 49 18.11 11.92 -2.02
C GLN A 49 19.48 11.96 -1.30
N ASN A 50 20.19 10.83 -1.19
CA ASN A 50 21.47 10.69 -0.48
C ASN A 50 21.44 11.14 1.00
N LEU A 51 20.28 11.05 1.66
CA LEU A 51 20.15 11.44 3.07
C LEU A 51 20.43 10.27 3.99
N THR A 52 21.03 10.54 5.14
CA THR A 52 21.13 9.64 6.29
C THR A 52 19.84 9.66 7.12
N GLN A 53 19.64 8.66 7.98
CA GLN A 53 18.49 8.63 8.89
C GLN A 53 18.53 9.79 9.90
N SER A 54 19.71 10.28 10.27
CA SER A 54 19.86 11.43 11.16
C SER A 54 19.40 12.72 10.47
N GLU A 55 19.86 12.96 9.24
CA GLU A 55 19.45 14.15 8.49
C GLU A 55 17.95 14.19 8.21
N LEU A 56 17.33 13.04 7.92
CA LEU A 56 15.87 12.97 7.81
C LEU A 56 15.18 13.25 9.16
N ALA A 57 15.74 12.73 10.26
CA ALA A 57 15.19 12.98 11.59
C ALA A 57 15.23 14.48 11.94
N ASP A 58 16.33 15.16 11.63
CA ASP A 58 16.51 16.59 11.84
C ASP A 58 15.47 17.40 11.04
N ARG A 59 15.23 17.04 9.77
CA ARG A 59 14.20 17.70 8.93
C ARG A 59 12.78 17.50 9.45
N VAL A 60 12.48 16.31 9.99
CA VAL A 60 11.15 15.96 10.51
C VAL A 60 10.92 16.51 11.93
N GLY A 61 12.00 16.87 12.65
CA GLY A 61 11.95 17.25 14.06
C GLY A 61 11.73 16.04 14.99
N THR A 62 12.46 14.95 14.74
CA THR A 62 12.38 13.69 15.53
C THR A 62 13.78 13.08 15.75
N THR A 63 13.86 11.85 16.25
CA THR A 63 15.13 11.13 16.48
C THR A 63 15.46 10.16 15.35
N GLN A 64 16.76 9.91 15.12
CA GLN A 64 17.24 8.90 14.17
C GLN A 64 16.65 7.51 14.46
N GLU A 65 16.53 7.12 15.73
CA GLU A 65 15.87 5.88 16.13
C GLU A 65 14.41 5.84 15.69
N THR A 66 13.68 6.95 15.80
CA THR A 66 12.28 7.01 15.37
C THR A 66 12.15 6.77 13.86
N ILE A 67 13.01 7.41 13.05
CA ILE A 67 13.08 7.18 11.60
C ILE A 67 13.43 5.72 11.31
N GLN A 68 14.45 5.16 11.97
CA GLN A 68 14.83 3.76 11.80
C GLN A 68 13.67 2.81 12.11
N ARG A 69 12.92 3.05 13.19
CA ARG A 69 11.77 2.23 13.56
C ARG A 69 10.63 2.35 12.57
N LEU A 70 10.37 3.55 12.04
CA LEU A 70 9.38 3.80 10.99
C LEU A 70 9.77 3.07 9.69
N GLU A 71 11.00 3.24 9.21
CA GLU A 71 11.51 2.58 7.99
C GLU A 71 11.44 1.05 8.06
N ASN A 72 11.67 0.47 9.24
CA ASN A 72 11.66 -0.99 9.43
C ASN A 72 10.29 -1.53 9.89
N GLY A 73 9.23 -0.70 9.89
CA GLY A 73 7.89 -1.12 10.33
C GLY A 73 7.77 -1.46 11.82
N LYS A 74 8.80 -1.20 12.63
CA LYS A 74 8.80 -1.36 14.10
C LYS A 74 7.99 -0.28 14.81
N ARG A 75 7.58 0.75 14.08
CA ARG A 75 6.62 1.78 14.49
C ARG A 75 5.58 1.91 13.37
N ARG A 76 4.30 1.95 13.74
CA ARG A 76 3.20 2.14 12.79
C ARG A 76 3.34 3.48 12.07
N LEU A 77 3.20 3.44 10.74
CA LEU A 77 3.21 4.61 9.89
C LEU A 77 1.80 5.21 9.84
N THR A 78 1.51 6.13 10.76
CA THR A 78 0.23 6.85 10.82
C THR A 78 0.16 7.95 9.77
N TYR A 79 -1.04 8.45 9.49
CA TYR A 79 -1.25 9.58 8.57
C TYR A 79 -0.40 10.80 8.93
N ASP A 80 -0.32 11.15 10.22
CA ASP A 80 0.52 12.28 10.67
C ASP A 80 2.01 12.08 10.37
N TRP A 81 2.52 10.85 10.52
CA TRP A 81 3.90 10.52 10.15
C TRP A 81 4.09 10.59 8.64
N ILE A 82 3.14 10.07 7.87
CA ILE A 82 3.17 10.15 6.40
C ILE A 82 3.30 11.61 5.96
N LYS A 83 2.44 12.49 6.49
CA LYS A 83 2.45 13.92 6.15
C LYS A 83 3.79 14.57 6.54
N LYS A 84 4.24 14.41 7.78
CA LYS A 84 5.51 15.00 8.26
C LYS A 84 6.72 14.55 7.44
N ILE A 85 6.77 13.27 7.08
CA ILE A 85 7.90 12.70 6.33
C ILE A 85 7.83 13.12 4.86
N ALA A 86 6.63 13.15 4.27
CA ALA A 86 6.42 13.66 2.92
C ALA A 86 6.84 15.12 2.79
N ASP A 87 6.44 15.97 3.75
CA ASP A 87 6.85 17.39 3.81
C ASP A 87 8.38 17.51 3.92
N ALA A 88 9.02 16.73 4.79
CA ALA A 88 10.48 16.74 4.99
C ALA A 88 11.29 16.22 3.78
N LEU A 89 10.70 15.33 2.99
CA LEU A 89 11.28 14.76 1.77
C LEU A 89 10.85 15.52 0.50
N ALA A 90 9.97 16.51 0.62
CA ALA A 90 9.39 17.26 -0.50
C ALA A 90 8.75 16.38 -1.59
N VAL A 91 7.97 15.37 -1.16
CA VAL A 91 7.24 14.44 -2.03
C VAL A 91 5.74 14.44 -1.71
N HIS A 92 4.91 13.88 -2.60
CA HIS A 92 3.50 13.73 -2.29
C HIS A 92 3.28 12.62 -1.23
N PRO A 93 2.34 12.75 -0.27
CA PRO A 93 2.06 11.73 0.74
C PRO A 93 1.82 10.32 0.20
N SER A 94 1.21 10.19 -0.99
CA SER A 94 1.02 8.89 -1.63
C SER A 94 2.33 8.21 -1.99
N GLU A 95 3.41 8.95 -2.24
CA GLU A 95 4.71 8.35 -2.59
C GLU A 95 5.32 7.56 -1.41
N ILE A 96 4.98 7.97 -0.18
CA ILE A 96 5.40 7.26 1.03
C ILE A 96 4.77 5.86 1.12
N THR A 97 3.55 5.71 0.62
CA THR A 97 2.73 4.48 0.75
C THR A 97 2.61 3.66 -0.52
N GLU A 98 2.69 4.29 -1.69
CA GLU A 98 2.50 3.68 -3.01
C GLU A 98 3.80 3.60 -3.81
N GLY A 99 4.85 4.27 -3.31
CA GLY A 99 6.15 4.37 -3.93
C GLY A 99 6.30 5.67 -4.70
N PRO A 100 7.54 6.10 -4.98
CA PRO A 100 7.76 7.22 -5.87
C PRO A 100 6.92 7.01 -7.12
N VAL A 101 6.22 8.05 -7.60
CA VAL A 101 5.49 7.98 -8.87
C VAL A 101 6.52 7.59 -9.90
N SER A 102 6.53 6.30 -10.22
CA SER A 102 7.72 5.72 -10.80
C SER A 102 7.84 6.32 -12.18
N ALA A 103 9.03 6.86 -12.49
CA ALA A 103 9.42 7.10 -13.86
C ALA A 103 9.42 5.80 -14.70
N ILE A 104 9.18 4.63 -14.08
CA ILE A 104 8.80 3.38 -14.73
C ILE A 104 7.32 3.44 -15.06
N PRO A 105 6.97 3.58 -16.34
CA PRO A 105 5.58 3.61 -16.78
C PRO A 105 4.90 2.29 -16.44
N ARG A 106 3.65 2.33 -15.95
CA ARG A 106 2.91 1.13 -15.51
C ARG A 106 2.64 0.17 -16.67
N ASN A 107 2.62 0.70 -17.89
CA ASN A 107 2.47 -0.06 -19.12
C ASN A 107 3.12 0.69 -20.30
N ASN A 108 3.15 0.04 -21.46
CA ASN A 108 3.69 0.63 -22.67
C ASN A 108 2.94 1.91 -23.09
N ALA A 109 1.62 2.00 -22.89
CA ALA A 109 0.87 3.19 -23.28
C ALA A 109 1.31 4.42 -22.47
N GLU A 110 1.43 4.28 -21.15
CA GLU A 110 1.96 5.33 -20.27
C GLU A 110 3.39 5.71 -20.65
N LYS A 111 4.23 4.74 -21.04
CA LYS A 111 5.59 4.99 -21.50
C LYS A 111 5.61 5.91 -22.71
N HIS A 112 4.83 5.57 -23.75
CA HIS A 112 4.78 6.34 -24.98
C HIS A 112 4.22 7.76 -24.73
N ILE A 113 3.24 7.91 -23.84
CA ILE A 113 2.70 9.22 -23.47
C ILE A 113 3.78 10.09 -22.80
N LEU A 114 4.55 9.52 -21.87
CA LEU A 114 5.61 10.25 -21.17
C LEU A 114 6.78 10.60 -22.09
N GLU A 115 7.18 9.69 -22.98
CA GLU A 115 8.23 9.94 -23.99
C GLU A 115 7.80 11.04 -24.96
N ALA A 116 6.58 10.93 -25.51
CA ALA A 116 6.03 11.96 -26.40
C ALA A 116 5.95 13.32 -25.67
N TYR A 117 5.45 13.37 -24.44
CA TYR A 117 5.31 14.61 -23.68
C TYR A 117 6.65 15.33 -23.43
N ARG A 118 7.74 14.58 -23.20
CA ARG A 118 9.08 15.13 -22.98
C ARG A 118 9.70 15.76 -24.21
N GLU A 119 9.28 15.33 -25.40
CA GLU A 119 9.77 15.87 -26.68
C GLU A 119 8.99 17.11 -27.15
N LEU A 120 7.82 17.38 -26.54
CA LEU A 120 7.00 18.54 -26.88
C LEU A 120 7.64 19.86 -26.42
N SER A 121 7.40 20.92 -27.20
CA SER A 121 7.68 22.30 -26.79
C SER A 121 6.79 22.75 -25.63
N GLU A 122 7.20 23.81 -24.92
CA GLU A 122 6.40 24.36 -23.80
C GLU A 122 4.97 24.74 -24.21
N GLN A 123 4.77 25.21 -25.44
CA GLN A 123 3.46 25.59 -25.94
C GLN A 123 2.59 24.36 -26.21
N GLU A 124 3.16 23.30 -26.78
CA GLU A 124 2.46 22.04 -27.02
C GLU A 124 2.12 21.31 -25.72
N GLN A 125 3.01 21.35 -24.73
CA GLN A 125 2.72 20.81 -23.39
C GLN A 125 1.54 21.52 -22.72
N LYS A 126 1.44 22.86 -22.86
CA LYS A 126 0.28 23.64 -22.35
C LYS A 126 -1.03 23.26 -23.05
N ILE A 127 -0.97 23.05 -24.37
CA ILE A 127 -2.13 22.62 -25.16
C ILE A 127 -2.54 21.21 -24.73
N PHE A 128 -1.60 20.28 -24.63
CA PHE A 128 -1.85 18.91 -24.19
C PHE A 128 -2.47 18.87 -22.79
N GLY A 129 -1.94 19.66 -21.85
CA GLY A 129 -2.54 19.79 -20.51
C GLY A 129 -3.97 20.35 -20.53
N THR A 130 -4.29 21.21 -21.50
CA THR A 130 -5.66 21.74 -21.68
C THR A 130 -6.59 20.68 -22.25
N MET A 131 -6.13 19.87 -23.22
CA MET A 131 -6.87 18.72 -23.73
C MET A 131 -7.12 17.66 -22.65
N LEU A 132 -6.10 17.33 -21.83
CA LEU A 132 -6.27 16.36 -20.75
C LEU A 132 -7.32 16.80 -19.71
N ARG A 133 -7.39 18.11 -19.42
CA ARG A 133 -8.41 18.66 -18.52
C ARG A 133 -9.82 18.49 -19.08
N SER A 134 -10.04 18.64 -20.39
CA SER A 134 -11.38 18.47 -20.98
C SER A 134 -11.89 17.04 -20.89
N PHE A 135 -11.00 16.03 -20.92
CA PHE A 135 -11.39 14.64 -20.69
C PHE A 135 -11.77 14.33 -19.23
N SER A 136 -11.33 15.16 -18.28
CA SER A 136 -11.59 14.94 -16.85
C SER A 136 -12.89 15.59 -16.37
N THR A 137 -13.43 16.56 -17.14
CA THR A 137 -14.65 17.31 -16.82
C THR A 137 -15.95 16.65 -17.30
N GLU A 138 -15.87 15.55 -18.06
CA GLU A 138 -17.05 14.82 -18.58
C GLU A 138 -17.58 13.72 -17.64
N LYS A 139 -17.09 13.67 -16.39
CA LYS A 139 -17.46 12.65 -15.39
C LYS A 139 -18.39 13.13 -14.27
N GLU A 140 -19.22 14.13 -14.57
CA GLU A 140 -20.44 14.44 -13.78
C GLU A 140 -21.65 13.70 -14.35
#